data_AF-A0AAU3R5Z8-F1
#
_entry.id   AF-A0AAU3R5Z8-F1
#
_cell.length_a   1.000
_cell.length_b   1.000
_cell.length_c   1.000
_cell.angle_alpha   90.00
_cell.angle_beta   90.00
_cell.angle_gamma   90.00
#
_symmetry.space_group_name_H-M   'P 1'
#
loop_
_entity.id
_entity.type
_entity.pdbx_description
1 polymer ?
#
loop_
_entity_poly.entity_id
_entity_poly.type
_entity_poly.pdbx_seq_one_letter_code
_entity_poly.pdbx_strand_id
1 'polypeptide(L)'
;MASSTDLSAPVITKLRRFHRQGQERLEAIDALMRRLGVDSLNTADLKTDDSLNAVFDEAQHSTIEKAQKWVADLDEYARGYLPEAMRRRVIRHPNGKGASQLPALVDNARIAIHSRIETVKRLIGEAAPTPAGTERDAAGGWPHLRELGLMEESVLDGYLSTMRSRRTVAQRRAAIGAAKELVEATMKGAIHYADPAATGFEKDEMPQLWKRLRTLIQEDPAADPALGGKDIGVVKTVSGMSNVITGIAETRNKVGTGHGNPTAPKKLQESHVLLVVDSAHTITRFITSRLNELFA
;
A
#
# COMPACT_ATOMS: atom_id res chain seq x y z
N MET A 1 3.13 -17.99 15.70
CA MET A 1 2.02 -17.17 15.16
C MET A 1 0.98 -18.13 14.61
N ALA A 2 -0.22 -18.18 15.20
CA ALA A 2 -1.28 -19.09 14.77
C ALA A 2 -1.68 -18.79 13.32
N SER A 3 -1.62 -19.80 12.46
CA SER A 3 -1.91 -19.70 11.03
C SER A 3 -3.39 -20.03 10.78
N SER A 4 -3.93 -19.76 9.58
CA SER A 4 -5.33 -20.12 9.25
C SER A 4 -5.64 -21.62 9.39
N THR A 5 -4.61 -22.44 9.59
CA THR A 5 -4.66 -23.89 9.83
C THR A 5 -5.18 -24.29 11.22
N ASP A 6 -5.40 -23.33 12.13
CA ASP A 6 -5.84 -23.61 13.52
C ASP A 6 -7.36 -23.44 13.75
N LEU A 7 -8.14 -23.05 12.73
CA LEU A 7 -9.59 -22.86 12.86
C LEU A 7 -10.36 -24.12 12.48
N SER A 8 -11.28 -24.55 13.34
CA SER A 8 -12.14 -25.70 13.06
C SER A 8 -13.11 -25.41 11.91
N ALA A 9 -13.50 -26.44 11.16
CA ALA A 9 -14.46 -26.32 10.06
C ALA A 9 -15.80 -25.64 10.45
N PRO A 10 -16.37 -25.87 11.66
CA PRO A 10 -17.53 -25.12 12.14
C PRO A 10 -17.28 -23.61 12.27
N VAL A 11 -16.09 -23.21 12.75
CA VAL A 11 -15.71 -21.79 12.90
C VAL A 11 -15.57 -21.13 11.53
N ILE A 12 -14.91 -21.79 10.57
CA ILE A 12 -14.78 -21.30 9.19
C ILE A 12 -16.15 -21.10 8.54
N THR A 13 -17.06 -22.07 8.72
CA THR A 13 -18.43 -22.01 8.18
C THR A 13 -19.19 -20.80 8.75
N LYS A 14 -19.07 -20.55 10.06
CA LYS A 14 -19.71 -19.41 10.70
C LYS A 14 -19.10 -18.08 10.25
N LEU A 15 -17.78 -18.01 10.10
CA LEU A 15 -17.09 -16.81 9.60
C LEU A 15 -17.49 -16.48 8.15
N ARG A 16 -17.67 -17.48 7.28
CA ARG A 16 -18.22 -17.27 5.92
C ARG A 16 -19.63 -16.68 5.94
N ARG A 17 -20.47 -17.13 6.88
CA ARG A 17 -21.81 -16.54 7.07
C ARG A 17 -21.72 -15.08 7.51
N PHE A 18 -20.83 -14.76 8.46
CA PHE A 18 -20.59 -13.38 8.86
C PHE A 18 -20.07 -12.53 7.70
N HIS A 19 -19.16 -13.06 6.89
CA HIS A 19 -18.64 -12.39 5.71
C HIS A 19 -19.77 -11.97 4.75
N ARG A 20 -20.63 -12.91 4.35
CA ARG A 20 -21.78 -12.63 3.48
C ARG A 20 -22.73 -11.60 4.07
N GLN A 21 -23.09 -11.76 5.35
CA GLN A 21 -23.97 -10.81 6.04
C GLN A 21 -23.36 -9.42 6.13
N GLY A 22 -22.05 -9.31 6.33
CA GLY A 22 -21.35 -8.03 6.32
C GLY A 22 -21.45 -7.33 4.97
N GLN A 23 -21.27 -8.05 3.87
CA GLN A 23 -21.40 -7.50 2.51
C GLN A 23 -22.80 -6.94 2.27
N GLU A 24 -23.85 -7.67 2.65
CA GLU A 24 -25.24 -7.21 2.56
C GLU A 24 -25.49 -5.92 3.37
N ARG A 25 -24.85 -5.77 4.54
CA ARG A 25 -24.96 -4.55 5.37
C ARG A 25 -24.20 -3.37 4.76
N LEU A 26 -23.00 -3.61 4.22
CA LEU A 26 -22.21 -2.57 3.57
C LEU A 26 -22.93 -2.02 2.34
N GLU A 27 -23.49 -2.90 1.50
CA GLU A 27 -24.28 -2.51 0.33
C GLU A 27 -25.53 -1.71 0.72
N ALA A 28 -26.21 -2.08 1.81
CA ALA A 28 -27.36 -1.34 2.32
C ALA A 28 -26.98 0.08 2.79
N ILE A 29 -25.81 0.24 3.44
CA ILE A 29 -25.28 1.55 3.82
C ILE A 29 -24.89 2.35 2.58
N ASP A 30 -24.17 1.77 1.62
CA ASP A 30 -23.77 2.47 0.39
C ASP A 30 -24.99 2.85 -0.47
N ALA A 31 -26.07 2.06 -0.44
CA ALA A 31 -27.35 2.42 -1.07
C ALA A 31 -28.06 3.57 -0.33
N LEU A 32 -27.98 3.61 1.01
CA LEU A 32 -28.48 4.72 1.81
C LEU A 32 -27.72 6.01 1.48
N MET A 33 -26.39 5.99 1.46
CA MET A 33 -25.57 7.17 1.14
C MET A 33 -25.85 7.72 -0.26
N ARG A 34 -26.00 6.85 -1.27
CA ARG A 34 -26.40 7.25 -2.62
C ARG A 34 -27.77 7.93 -2.68
N ARG A 35 -28.74 7.45 -1.89
CA ARG A 35 -30.07 8.07 -1.80
C ARG A 35 -30.04 9.43 -1.12
N LEU A 36 -29.09 9.63 -0.21
CA LEU A 36 -28.89 10.92 0.47
C LEU A 36 -28.07 11.90 -0.37
N GLY A 37 -27.57 11.50 -1.55
CA GLY A 37 -26.77 12.37 -2.43
C GLY A 37 -25.35 12.63 -1.92
N VAL A 38 -24.83 11.70 -1.11
CA VAL A 38 -23.58 11.87 -0.39
C VAL A 38 -22.54 10.84 -0.87
N ASP A 39 -21.68 11.24 -1.82
CA ASP A 39 -20.72 10.33 -2.45
C ASP A 39 -19.40 10.16 -1.66
N SER A 40 -19.09 11.10 -0.75
CA SER A 40 -18.06 10.92 0.27
C SER A 40 -18.30 11.90 1.41
N LEU A 41 -18.42 11.40 2.64
CA LEU A 41 -18.47 12.26 3.81
C LEU A 41 -17.07 12.68 4.22
N ASN A 42 -16.62 13.78 3.64
CA ASN A 42 -15.72 14.64 4.38
C ASN A 42 -16.56 15.27 5.51
N THR A 43 -16.18 15.02 6.77
CA THR A 43 -16.85 15.61 7.94
C THR A 43 -16.90 17.15 7.91
N ALA A 44 -16.11 17.78 7.05
CA ALA A 44 -16.13 19.22 6.79
C ALA A 44 -17.35 19.69 5.97
N ASP A 45 -17.92 18.85 5.10
CA ASP A 45 -18.98 19.27 4.14
C ASP A 45 -20.40 19.13 4.71
N LEU A 46 -20.53 18.73 5.97
CA LEU A 46 -21.80 18.39 6.63
C LEU A 46 -22.28 19.40 7.66
N LYS A 47 -21.58 20.52 7.84
CA LYS A 47 -21.96 21.51 8.86
C LYS A 47 -23.13 22.42 8.46
N THR A 48 -23.83 22.11 7.38
CA THR A 48 -24.94 22.94 6.90
C THR A 48 -26.02 22.05 6.30
N ASP A 49 -26.87 21.45 7.13
CA ASP A 49 -28.32 21.52 6.93
C ASP A 49 -29.11 20.81 8.06
N ASP A 50 -29.88 21.56 8.85
CA ASP A 50 -30.86 21.02 9.81
C ASP A 50 -31.97 20.21 9.09
N SER A 51 -32.12 20.38 7.78
CA SER A 51 -33.07 19.65 6.94
C SER A 51 -32.72 18.18 6.70
N LEU A 52 -31.45 17.77 6.83
CA LEU A 52 -31.02 16.37 6.69
C LEU A 52 -31.40 15.49 7.89
N ASN A 53 -31.57 16.09 9.09
CA ASN A 53 -31.97 15.37 10.30
C ASN A 53 -33.47 15.04 10.34
N ALA A 54 -34.31 15.81 9.63
CA ALA A 54 -35.77 15.65 9.64
C ALA A 54 -36.31 14.67 8.59
N VAL A 55 -35.50 14.28 7.61
CA VAL A 55 -35.91 13.45 6.45
C VAL A 55 -35.61 11.95 6.65
N PHE A 56 -35.11 11.56 7.83
CA PHE A 56 -34.79 10.17 8.14
C PHE A 56 -36.03 9.38 8.57
N ASP A 57 -36.65 8.71 7.61
CA ASP A 57 -37.73 7.75 7.87
C ASP A 57 -37.21 6.52 8.66
N GLU A 58 -38.09 5.84 9.38
CA GLU A 58 -37.84 4.71 10.30
C GLU A 58 -37.01 3.58 9.65
N ALA A 59 -37.18 3.39 8.34
CA ALA A 59 -36.44 2.43 7.53
C ALA A 59 -34.92 2.72 7.46
N GLN A 60 -34.53 3.99 7.52
CA GLN A 60 -33.14 4.42 7.43
C GLN A 60 -32.41 4.23 8.78
N HIS A 61 -33.08 4.54 9.90
CA HIS A 61 -32.59 4.26 11.25
C HIS A 61 -32.37 2.75 11.47
N SER A 62 -33.34 1.94 11.01
CA SER A 62 -33.27 0.48 11.06
C SER A 62 -32.04 -0.09 10.32
N THR A 63 -31.58 0.56 9.24
CA THR A 63 -30.41 0.10 8.47
C THR A 63 -29.12 0.25 9.26
N ILE A 64 -28.94 1.40 9.92
CA ILE A 64 -27.76 1.70 10.75
C ILE A 64 -27.74 0.81 12.00
N GLU A 65 -28.88 0.61 12.66
CA GLU A 65 -28.99 -0.28 13.82
C GLU A 65 -28.66 -1.73 13.47
N LYS A 66 -29.16 -2.24 12.33
CA LYS A 66 -28.85 -3.59 11.83
C LYS A 66 -27.35 -3.76 11.55
N ALA A 67 -26.69 -2.71 11.07
CA ALA A 67 -25.26 -2.67 10.84
C ALA A 67 -24.45 -2.72 12.15
N GLN A 68 -24.81 -1.87 13.13
CA GLN A 68 -24.15 -1.85 14.43
C GLN A 68 -24.36 -3.16 15.20
N LYS A 69 -25.57 -3.73 15.13
CA LYS A 69 -25.88 -5.04 15.72
C LYS A 69 -25.02 -6.15 15.12
N TRP A 70 -24.86 -6.17 13.79
CA TRP A 70 -23.98 -7.14 13.13
C TRP A 70 -22.53 -7.05 13.62
N VAL A 71 -21.99 -5.83 13.81
CA VAL A 71 -20.64 -5.64 14.37
C VAL A 71 -20.54 -6.21 15.79
N ALA A 72 -21.53 -5.95 16.63
CA ALA A 72 -21.58 -6.47 17.99
C ALA A 72 -21.64 -8.00 18.04
N ASP A 73 -22.49 -8.61 17.20
CA ASP A 73 -22.65 -10.06 17.11
C ASP A 73 -21.34 -10.76 16.66
N LEU A 74 -20.60 -10.14 15.74
CA LEU A 74 -19.31 -10.64 15.29
C LEU A 74 -18.21 -10.48 16.36
N ASP A 75 -18.18 -9.34 17.06
CA ASP A 75 -17.24 -9.10 18.15
C ASP A 75 -17.47 -10.11 19.30
N GLU A 76 -18.73 -10.37 19.66
CA GLU A 76 -19.09 -11.38 20.66
C GLU A 76 -18.68 -12.78 20.22
N TYR A 77 -18.97 -13.15 18.97
CA TYR A 77 -18.53 -14.41 18.40
C TYR A 77 -17.00 -14.56 18.44
N ALA A 78 -16.27 -13.50 18.10
CA ALA A 78 -14.81 -13.49 18.14
C ALA A 78 -14.26 -13.66 19.57
N ARG A 79 -14.94 -13.16 20.59
CA ARG A 79 -14.52 -13.35 22.00
C ARG A 79 -14.64 -14.80 22.47
N GLY A 80 -15.70 -15.50 22.04
CA GLY A 80 -15.98 -16.86 22.47
C GLY A 80 -15.26 -17.95 21.67
N TYR A 81 -15.02 -17.72 20.38
CA TYR A 81 -14.67 -18.80 19.45
C TYR A 81 -13.33 -18.62 18.71
N LEU A 82 -12.66 -17.46 18.83
CA LEU A 82 -11.37 -17.23 18.18
C LEU A 82 -10.21 -17.22 19.18
N PRO A 83 -9.03 -17.76 18.79
CA PRO A 83 -7.80 -17.59 19.56
C PRO A 83 -7.49 -16.11 19.81
N GLU A 84 -6.85 -15.82 20.93
CA GLU A 84 -6.60 -14.47 21.43
C GLU A 84 -5.97 -13.53 20.37
N ALA A 85 -4.99 -14.03 19.63
CA ALA A 85 -4.33 -13.29 18.54
C ALA A 85 -5.27 -12.93 17.37
N MET A 86 -6.25 -13.78 17.05
CA MET A 86 -7.24 -13.55 15.99
C MET A 86 -8.39 -12.68 16.48
N ARG A 87 -8.85 -12.93 17.72
CA ARG A 87 -9.83 -12.10 18.44
C ARG A 87 -9.42 -10.62 18.46
N ARG A 88 -8.17 -10.35 18.85
CA ARG A 88 -7.62 -8.98 18.85
C ARG A 88 -7.70 -8.31 17.48
N ARG A 89 -7.57 -9.06 16.38
CA ARG A 89 -7.67 -8.51 15.03
C ARG A 89 -9.10 -8.13 14.66
N VAL A 90 -10.08 -8.92 15.04
CA VAL A 90 -11.50 -8.65 14.76
C VAL A 90 -12.02 -7.46 15.57
N ILE A 91 -11.61 -7.34 16.83
CA ILE A 91 -12.18 -6.38 17.79
C ILE A 91 -11.37 -5.06 17.86
N ARG A 92 -10.18 -4.98 17.25
CA ARG A 92 -9.29 -3.80 17.31
C ARG A 92 -9.93 -2.51 16.81
N HIS A 93 -10.95 -2.60 15.98
CA HIS A 93 -11.55 -1.43 15.33
C HIS A 93 -12.70 -0.87 16.18
N PRO A 94 -12.86 0.46 16.28
CA PRO A 94 -13.89 1.07 17.12
C PRO A 94 -15.30 0.62 16.72
N ASN A 95 -16.22 0.56 17.69
CA ASN A 95 -17.58 0.02 17.48
C ASN A 95 -18.57 1.06 16.95
N GLY A 96 -18.06 2.20 16.45
CA GLY A 96 -18.86 3.30 15.92
C GLY A 96 -19.86 3.92 16.90
N LYS A 97 -19.78 3.57 18.20
CA LYS A 97 -20.65 4.09 19.25
C LYS A 97 -20.10 5.43 19.76
N GLY A 98 -20.97 6.44 19.83
CA GLY A 98 -20.67 7.73 20.48
C GLY A 98 -20.85 8.98 19.62
N ALA A 99 -21.15 8.85 18.33
CA ALA A 99 -21.50 10.00 17.50
C ALA A 99 -22.96 10.42 17.75
N SER A 100 -23.20 11.70 18.02
CA SER A 100 -24.55 12.28 18.14
C SER A 100 -25.11 12.76 16.80
N GLN A 101 -24.24 13.01 15.82
CA GLN A 101 -24.61 13.48 14.49
C GLN A 101 -24.72 12.32 13.51
N LEU A 102 -25.81 12.32 12.75
CA LEU A 102 -26.20 11.27 11.82
C LEU A 102 -25.13 10.91 10.77
N PRO A 103 -24.43 11.87 10.14
CA PRO A 103 -23.42 11.51 9.16
C PRO A 103 -22.22 10.79 9.79
N ALA A 104 -21.82 11.24 10.98
CA ALA A 104 -20.78 10.56 11.76
C ALA A 104 -21.23 9.15 12.20
N LEU A 105 -22.51 8.92 12.47
CA LEU A 105 -23.05 7.58 12.75
C LEU A 105 -22.97 6.65 11.53
N VAL A 106 -23.30 7.15 10.34
CA VAL A 106 -23.24 6.41 9.07
C VAL A 106 -21.79 6.05 8.72
N ASP A 107 -20.87 7.02 8.77
CA ASP A 107 -19.45 6.79 8.50
C ASP A 107 -18.82 5.80 9.47
N ASN A 108 -19.13 5.96 10.75
CA ASN A 108 -18.64 5.06 11.78
C ASN A 108 -19.13 3.61 11.58
N ALA A 109 -20.41 3.44 11.24
CA ALA A 109 -20.97 2.12 10.94
C ALA A 109 -20.32 1.51 9.68
N ARG A 110 -20.10 2.31 8.63
CA ARG A 110 -19.45 1.91 7.38
C ARG A 110 -18.01 1.47 7.61
N ILE A 111 -17.20 2.28 8.30
CA ILE A 111 -15.80 1.98 8.64
C ILE A 111 -15.72 0.70 9.49
N ALA A 112 -16.60 0.56 10.48
CA ALA A 112 -16.62 -0.61 11.34
C ALA A 112 -16.93 -1.89 10.54
N ILE A 113 -17.97 -1.89 9.70
CA ILE A 113 -18.34 -3.04 8.89
C ILE A 113 -17.23 -3.42 7.90
N HIS A 114 -16.72 -2.43 7.16
CA HIS A 114 -15.71 -2.65 6.15
C HIS A 114 -14.45 -3.30 6.75
N SER A 115 -13.99 -2.80 7.89
CA SER A 115 -12.84 -3.35 8.58
C SER A 115 -13.04 -4.80 9.08
N ARG A 116 -14.23 -5.12 9.62
CA ARG A 116 -14.56 -6.48 10.07
C ARG A 116 -14.65 -7.46 8.91
N ILE A 117 -15.26 -7.05 7.79
CA ILE A 117 -15.31 -7.84 6.55
C ILE A 117 -13.90 -8.20 6.09
N GLU A 118 -12.99 -7.22 6.01
CA GLU A 118 -11.62 -7.45 5.55
C GLU A 118 -10.80 -8.33 6.50
N THR A 119 -11.09 -8.26 7.80
CA THR A 119 -10.48 -9.15 8.78
C THR A 119 -11.02 -10.56 8.66
N VAL A 120 -12.34 -10.74 8.52
CA VAL A 120 -12.98 -12.04 8.36
C VAL A 120 -12.56 -12.70 7.05
N LYS A 121 -12.53 -11.97 5.93
CA LYS A 121 -11.99 -12.43 4.63
C LYS A 121 -10.56 -12.97 4.78
N ARG A 122 -9.71 -12.28 5.53
CA ARG A 122 -8.33 -12.72 5.80
C ARG A 122 -8.28 -13.99 6.65
N LEU A 123 -9.21 -14.16 7.59
CA LEU A 123 -9.27 -15.35 8.46
C LEU A 123 -9.79 -16.59 7.73
N ILE A 124 -10.74 -16.45 6.81
CA ILE A 124 -11.30 -17.56 6.01
C ILE A 124 -10.52 -17.85 4.71
N GLY A 125 -9.44 -17.10 4.47
CA GLY A 125 -8.58 -17.27 3.29
C GLY A 125 -9.14 -16.69 1.99
N GLU A 126 -10.18 -15.85 2.06
CA GLU A 126 -10.87 -15.24 0.91
C GLU A 126 -10.38 -13.81 0.59
N ALA A 127 -9.47 -13.24 1.40
CA ALA A 127 -8.96 -11.89 1.16
C ALA A 127 -8.07 -11.82 -0.09
N ALA A 128 -8.47 -10.95 -1.02
CA ALA A 128 -7.58 -10.46 -2.04
C ALA A 128 -6.48 -9.56 -1.43
N PRO A 129 -5.30 -9.50 -2.05
CA PRO A 129 -4.24 -8.53 -1.71
C PRO A 129 -4.76 -7.07 -1.52
N THR A 130 -4.11 -6.32 -0.63
CA THR A 130 -4.45 -4.98 -0.14
C THR A 130 -4.50 -3.96 -1.29
N PRO A 131 -5.52 -3.07 -1.35
CA PRO A 131 -5.54 -2.03 -2.36
C PRO A 131 -4.36 -1.06 -2.17
N ALA A 132 -3.82 -0.70 -3.31
CA ALA A 132 -2.92 0.40 -3.61
C ALA A 132 -3.11 1.68 -2.76
N GLY A 133 -2.03 2.23 -2.21
CA GLY A 133 -2.04 3.51 -1.48
C GLY A 133 -2.24 4.70 -2.42
N THR A 134 -2.99 5.71 -1.97
CA THR A 134 -3.73 6.69 -2.78
C THR A 134 -2.91 7.66 -3.64
N GLU A 135 -1.58 7.79 -3.47
CA GLU A 135 -0.72 8.61 -4.34
C GLU A 135 0.24 7.78 -5.22
N ARG A 136 0.81 6.69 -4.67
CA ARG A 136 1.78 5.82 -5.37
C ARG A 136 1.16 5.12 -6.59
N ASP A 137 -0.09 4.70 -6.45
CA ASP A 137 -0.79 3.89 -7.46
C ASP A 137 -1.86 4.68 -8.24
N ALA A 138 -2.00 5.99 -7.99
CA ALA A 138 -2.88 6.85 -8.78
C ALA A 138 -2.42 6.93 -10.25
N ALA A 139 -3.35 7.20 -11.16
CA ALA A 139 -3.02 7.49 -12.55
C ALA A 139 -2.12 8.74 -12.61
N GLY A 140 -0.93 8.62 -13.21
CA GLY A 140 0.14 9.63 -13.18
C GLY A 140 1.21 9.43 -12.10
N GLY A 141 0.99 8.53 -11.14
CA GLY A 141 1.82 8.40 -9.92
C GLY A 141 3.33 8.25 -10.14
N TRP A 142 4.09 8.77 -9.19
CA TRP A 142 5.55 9.02 -9.19
C TRP A 142 5.96 10.33 -9.91
N PRO A 143 5.39 11.49 -9.48
CA PRO A 143 5.59 12.78 -10.15
C PRO A 143 7.06 13.22 -10.19
N HIS A 144 7.85 12.86 -9.16
CA HIS A 144 9.28 13.19 -9.07
C HIS A 144 10.11 12.66 -10.25
N LEU A 145 9.70 11.56 -10.88
CA LEU A 145 10.38 11.04 -12.07
C LEU A 145 9.97 11.77 -13.35
N ARG A 146 8.73 12.27 -13.41
CA ARG A 146 8.23 13.02 -14.57
C ARG A 146 8.83 14.42 -14.63
N GLU A 147 8.88 15.09 -13.48
CA GLU A 147 9.37 16.46 -13.36
C GLU A 147 10.81 16.61 -13.86
N LEU A 148 11.68 15.64 -13.57
CA LEU A 148 13.08 15.64 -14.01
C LEU A 148 13.31 15.06 -15.41
N GLY A 149 12.32 14.35 -15.98
CA GLY A 149 12.45 13.78 -17.31
C GLY A 149 13.60 12.79 -17.50
N LEU A 150 13.97 12.01 -16.47
CA LEU A 150 15.11 11.07 -16.54
C LEU A 150 14.89 9.90 -17.51
N MET A 151 13.65 9.68 -17.95
CA MET A 151 13.26 8.66 -18.92
C MET A 151 11.97 9.07 -19.62
N GLU A 152 11.74 8.49 -20.80
CA GLU A 152 10.52 8.68 -21.59
C GLU A 152 9.25 8.34 -20.79
N GLU A 153 8.20 9.17 -20.92
CA GLU A 153 6.96 9.01 -20.15
C GLU A 153 6.28 7.66 -20.41
N SER A 154 6.27 7.20 -21.66
CA SER A 154 5.69 5.90 -22.03
C SER A 154 6.42 4.72 -21.39
N VAL A 155 7.74 4.85 -21.18
CA VAL A 155 8.55 3.83 -20.52
C VAL A 155 8.21 3.81 -19.02
N LEU A 156 8.15 4.98 -18.39
CA LEU A 156 7.72 5.13 -16.99
C LEU A 156 6.31 4.54 -16.77
N ASP A 157 5.36 4.87 -17.64
CA ASP A 157 3.99 4.35 -17.56
C ASP A 157 3.92 2.83 -17.67
N GLY A 158 4.75 2.23 -18.53
CA GLY A 158 4.88 0.78 -18.65
C GLY A 158 5.31 0.12 -17.34
N TYR A 159 6.34 0.66 -16.67
CA TYR A 159 6.79 0.16 -15.38
C TYR A 159 5.72 0.32 -14.29
N LEU A 160 5.13 1.51 -14.17
CA LEU A 160 4.12 1.81 -13.16
C LEU A 160 2.87 0.94 -13.33
N SER A 161 2.37 0.78 -14.56
CA SER A 161 1.24 -0.09 -14.88
C SER A 161 1.51 -1.54 -14.48
N THR A 162 2.72 -2.04 -14.79
CA THR A 162 3.15 -3.40 -14.41
C THR A 162 3.21 -3.55 -12.90
N MET A 163 3.81 -2.59 -12.20
CA MET A 163 3.92 -2.62 -10.74
C MET A 163 2.56 -2.59 -10.04
N ARG A 164 1.56 -1.87 -10.57
CA ARG A 164 0.19 -1.80 -10.03
C ARG A 164 -0.55 -3.13 -10.10
N SER A 165 -0.23 -3.96 -11.09
CA SER A 165 -0.88 -5.26 -11.31
C SER A 165 -0.22 -6.36 -10.48
N ARG A 166 -0.83 -6.79 -9.36
CA ARG A 166 -0.23 -7.75 -8.39
C ARG A 166 -1.16 -8.87 -7.92
N ARG A 167 -2.23 -9.15 -8.66
CA ARG A 167 -3.31 -10.08 -8.23
C ARG A 167 -2.85 -11.52 -8.24
N THR A 168 -2.10 -11.92 -9.27
CA THR A 168 -1.58 -13.29 -9.44
C THR A 168 -0.11 -13.39 -9.05
N VAL A 169 0.39 -14.62 -8.84
CA VAL A 169 1.83 -14.84 -8.57
C VAL A 169 2.67 -14.35 -9.76
N ALA A 170 2.24 -14.60 -11.00
CA ALA A 170 2.94 -14.12 -12.19
C ALA A 170 3.02 -12.59 -12.22
N GLN A 171 1.91 -11.91 -11.93
CA GLN A 171 1.85 -10.45 -11.83
C GLN A 171 2.75 -9.90 -10.72
N ARG A 172 2.80 -10.55 -9.55
CA ARG A 172 3.73 -10.18 -8.46
C ARG A 172 5.20 -10.31 -8.87
N ARG A 173 5.56 -11.35 -9.62
CA ARG A 173 6.92 -11.54 -10.16
C ARG A 173 7.25 -10.45 -11.19
N ALA A 174 6.31 -10.12 -12.06
CA ALA A 174 6.45 -9.04 -13.03
C ALA A 174 6.62 -7.68 -12.36
N ALA A 175 5.85 -7.39 -11.31
CA ALA A 175 5.95 -6.15 -10.54
C ALA A 175 7.34 -5.99 -9.87
N ILE A 176 7.91 -7.07 -9.32
CA ILE A 176 9.30 -7.05 -8.79
C ILE A 176 10.31 -6.76 -9.92
N GLY A 177 10.11 -7.36 -11.09
CA GLY A 177 10.93 -7.09 -12.29
C GLY A 177 10.87 -5.62 -12.69
N ALA A 178 9.66 -5.08 -12.85
CA ALA A 178 9.43 -3.69 -13.21
C ALA A 178 10.01 -2.72 -12.17
N ALA A 179 9.91 -3.02 -10.88
CA ALA A 179 10.53 -2.19 -9.84
C ALA A 179 12.06 -2.14 -9.94
N LYS A 180 12.71 -3.29 -10.22
CA LYS A 180 14.16 -3.35 -10.45
C LYS A 180 14.56 -2.54 -11.69
N GLU A 181 13.87 -2.80 -12.81
CA GLU A 181 14.15 -2.16 -14.09
C GLU A 181 13.90 -0.64 -14.05
N LEU A 182 12.88 -0.20 -13.32
CA LEU A 182 12.64 1.23 -13.07
C LEU A 182 13.79 1.88 -12.30
N VAL A 183 14.27 1.25 -11.23
CA VAL A 183 15.41 1.80 -10.45
C VAL A 183 16.68 1.83 -11.31
N GLU A 184 16.95 0.79 -12.12
CA GLU A 184 18.06 0.80 -13.06
C GLU A 184 17.94 1.91 -14.10
N ALA A 185 16.76 2.07 -14.70
CA ALA A 185 16.50 3.13 -15.66
C ALA A 185 16.68 4.52 -15.03
N THR A 186 16.17 4.74 -13.82
CA THR A 186 16.38 5.98 -13.07
C THR A 186 17.86 6.23 -12.79
N MET A 187 18.62 5.22 -12.35
CA MET A 187 20.06 5.41 -12.07
C MET A 187 20.85 5.71 -13.35
N LYS A 188 20.54 5.03 -14.46
CA LYS A 188 21.19 5.28 -15.76
C LYS A 188 20.86 6.68 -16.28
N GLY A 189 19.58 7.05 -16.25
CA GLY A 189 19.13 8.40 -16.60
C GLY A 189 19.78 9.47 -15.72
N ALA A 190 19.87 9.23 -14.41
CA ALA A 190 20.52 10.13 -13.45
C ALA A 190 22.03 10.29 -13.69
N ILE A 191 22.75 9.20 -13.99
CA ILE A 191 24.18 9.26 -14.34
C ILE A 191 24.36 10.10 -15.59
N HIS A 192 23.58 9.85 -16.64
CA HIS A 192 23.67 10.61 -17.89
C HIS A 192 23.25 12.08 -17.72
N TYR A 193 22.26 12.35 -16.89
CA TYR A 193 21.82 13.71 -16.56
C TYR A 193 22.92 14.50 -15.83
N ALA A 194 23.56 13.88 -14.83
CA ALA A 194 24.63 14.51 -14.06
C ALA A 194 25.95 14.62 -14.83
N ASP A 195 26.24 13.67 -15.71
CA ASP A 195 27.42 13.64 -16.58
C ASP A 195 27.05 13.11 -17.99
N PRO A 196 26.72 14.01 -18.94
CA PRO A 196 26.37 13.63 -20.30
C PRO A 196 27.48 12.92 -21.08
N ALA A 197 28.74 13.04 -20.63
CA ALA A 197 29.90 12.38 -21.24
C ALA A 197 30.20 11.00 -20.62
N ALA A 198 29.46 10.60 -19.57
CA ALA A 198 29.62 9.29 -18.95
C ALA A 198 29.34 8.17 -19.96
N THR A 199 30.18 7.15 -19.98
CA THR A 199 30.06 5.97 -20.86
C THR A 199 30.43 4.69 -20.10
N GLY A 200 30.02 3.54 -20.65
CA GLY A 200 30.45 2.24 -20.14
C GLY A 200 29.72 1.77 -18.89
N PHE A 201 28.60 2.40 -18.54
CA PHE A 201 27.71 2.01 -17.44
C PHE A 201 26.42 1.33 -17.94
N GLU A 202 26.23 1.22 -19.25
CA GLU A 202 24.99 0.71 -19.86
C GLU A 202 24.74 -0.76 -19.53
N LYS A 203 25.82 -1.52 -19.28
CA LYS A 203 25.81 -2.93 -18.88
C LYS A 203 26.03 -3.16 -17.39
N ASP A 204 26.18 -2.09 -16.61
CA ASP A 204 26.40 -2.21 -15.17
C ASP A 204 25.12 -2.71 -14.48
N GLU A 205 25.31 -3.59 -13.49
CA GLU A 205 24.23 -4.05 -12.62
C GLU A 205 23.94 -3.03 -11.51
N MET A 206 22.76 -3.10 -10.88
CA MET A 206 22.31 -2.15 -9.85
C MET A 206 23.38 -1.71 -8.83
N PRO A 207 24.17 -2.61 -8.19
CA PRO A 207 25.17 -2.17 -7.21
C PRO A 207 26.30 -1.32 -7.83
N GLN A 208 26.66 -1.60 -9.08
CA GLN A 208 27.70 -0.87 -9.81
C GLN A 208 27.16 0.50 -10.26
N LEU A 209 25.94 0.54 -10.80
CA LEU A 209 25.23 1.77 -11.12
C LEU A 209 25.10 2.68 -9.89
N TRP A 210 24.67 2.12 -8.76
CA TRP A 210 24.56 2.88 -7.51
C TRP A 210 25.90 3.44 -7.06
N LYS A 211 26.97 2.63 -7.09
CA LYS A 211 28.30 3.09 -6.71
C LYS A 211 28.76 4.27 -7.57
N ARG A 212 28.54 4.23 -8.89
CA ARG A 212 28.86 5.33 -9.81
C ARG A 212 27.99 6.55 -9.58
N LEU A 213 26.67 6.38 -9.53
CA LEU A 213 25.75 7.49 -9.30
C LEU A 213 26.08 8.18 -7.97
N ARG A 214 26.40 7.41 -6.94
CA ARG A 214 26.78 7.92 -5.62
C ARG A 214 27.98 8.86 -5.67
N THR A 215 28.95 8.67 -6.58
CA THR A 215 30.07 9.62 -6.75
C THR A 215 29.67 10.92 -7.44
N LEU A 216 28.53 10.94 -8.13
CA LEU A 216 28.00 12.12 -8.83
C LEU A 216 27.02 12.92 -7.98
N ILE A 217 26.24 12.25 -7.11
CA ILE A 217 25.14 12.89 -6.36
C ILE A 217 25.41 13.11 -4.87
N GLN A 218 26.42 12.46 -4.27
CA GLN A 218 26.70 12.67 -2.85
C GLN A 218 27.59 13.89 -2.59
N GLU A 219 27.32 14.55 -1.46
CA GLU A 219 28.22 15.51 -0.86
C GLU A 219 29.52 14.83 -0.41
N ASP A 220 30.59 15.62 -0.45
CA ASP A 220 31.85 15.33 0.22
C ASP A 220 31.57 14.82 1.65
N PRO A 221 32.18 13.71 2.10
CA PRO A 221 32.16 13.25 3.49
C PRO A 221 32.51 14.31 4.56
N ALA A 222 32.94 15.50 4.15
CA ALA A 222 33.01 16.72 4.93
C ALA A 222 31.66 17.44 5.16
N ALA A 223 30.53 16.81 4.83
CA ALA A 223 29.17 17.30 5.11
C ALA A 223 29.10 17.94 6.50
N ASP A 224 28.61 19.19 6.51
CA ASP A 224 28.77 20.22 7.54
C ASP A 224 28.92 19.66 8.97
N PRO A 225 29.99 20.00 9.72
CA PRO A 225 30.11 19.70 11.15
C PRO A 225 28.84 20.05 11.96
N ALA A 226 28.07 21.06 11.55
CA ALA A 226 26.80 21.45 12.16
C ALA A 226 25.69 20.40 12.02
N LEU A 227 25.77 19.52 11.02
CA LEU A 227 24.83 18.41 10.83
C LEU A 227 25.29 17.13 11.55
N GLY A 228 26.51 17.08 12.11
CA GLY A 228 27.05 15.97 12.91
C GLY A 228 28.23 15.20 12.28
N GLY A 229 28.85 15.71 11.22
CA GLY A 229 30.07 15.15 10.59
C GLY A 229 29.92 13.72 10.03
N LYS A 230 30.89 12.84 10.28
CA LYS A 230 30.88 11.45 9.75
C LYS A 230 29.89 10.50 10.45
N ASP A 231 29.27 10.93 11.55
CA ASP A 231 28.40 10.09 12.39
C ASP A 231 26.89 10.32 12.21
N ILE A 232 26.51 11.10 11.20
CA ILE A 232 25.13 11.49 10.92
C ILE A 232 24.30 10.27 10.50
N GLY A 233 23.10 10.14 11.07
CA GLY A 233 22.13 9.10 10.70
C GLY A 233 21.81 9.04 9.21
N VAL A 234 21.90 10.17 8.50
CA VAL A 234 21.74 10.28 7.04
C VAL A 234 22.83 9.51 6.30
N VAL A 235 24.12 9.69 6.64
CA VAL A 235 25.24 8.96 6.01
C VAL A 235 25.08 7.45 6.21
N LYS A 236 24.64 7.03 7.41
CA LYS A 236 24.32 5.63 7.72
C LYS A 236 23.13 5.14 6.89
N THR A 237 22.09 5.94 6.73
CA THR A 237 20.90 5.61 5.94
C THR A 237 21.22 5.44 4.46
N VAL A 238 21.98 6.37 3.86
CA VAL A 238 22.38 6.25 2.46
C VAL A 238 23.35 5.09 2.24
N SER A 239 24.21 4.80 3.21
CA SER A 239 25.04 3.61 3.17
C SER A 239 24.19 2.32 3.21
N GLY A 240 23.17 2.28 4.08
CA GLY A 240 22.18 1.21 4.15
C GLY A 240 21.36 1.03 2.87
N MET A 241 21.12 2.10 2.11
CA MET A 241 20.44 2.05 0.80
C MET A 241 21.15 1.11 -0.19
N SER A 242 22.48 0.98 -0.10
CA SER A 242 23.25 0.04 -0.93
C SER A 242 22.81 -1.41 -0.70
N ASN A 243 22.46 -1.77 0.55
CA ASN A 243 21.95 -3.09 0.89
C ASN A 243 20.53 -3.29 0.37
N VAL A 244 19.69 -2.24 0.40
CA VAL A 244 18.34 -2.28 -0.17
C VAL A 244 18.38 -2.49 -1.68
N ILE A 245 19.24 -1.75 -2.39
CA ILE A 245 19.46 -1.88 -3.84
C ILE A 245 19.91 -3.30 -4.20
N THR A 246 20.87 -3.83 -3.46
CA THR A 246 21.32 -5.23 -3.62
C THR A 246 20.18 -6.22 -3.37
N GLY A 247 19.41 -6.00 -2.30
CA GLY A 247 18.25 -6.81 -1.97
C GLY A 247 17.17 -6.83 -3.05
N ILE A 248 16.91 -5.69 -3.71
CA ILE A 248 16.00 -5.60 -4.86
C ILE A 248 16.52 -6.46 -6.02
N ALA A 249 17.80 -6.31 -6.39
CA ALA A 249 18.43 -7.06 -7.47
C ALA A 249 18.37 -8.59 -7.21
N GLU A 250 18.75 -9.02 -6.01
CA GLU A 250 18.69 -10.43 -5.63
C GLU A 250 17.26 -10.98 -5.58
N THR A 251 16.31 -10.18 -5.07
CA THR A 251 14.91 -10.58 -5.02
C THR A 251 14.36 -10.80 -6.43
N ARG A 252 14.68 -9.90 -7.38
CA ARG A 252 14.32 -10.10 -8.79
C ARG A 252 14.95 -11.37 -9.36
N ASN A 253 16.22 -11.65 -9.04
CA ASN A 253 16.90 -12.84 -9.56
C ASN A 253 16.32 -14.15 -9.02
N LYS A 254 15.94 -14.19 -7.74
CA LYS A 254 15.38 -15.39 -7.09
C LYS A 254 13.88 -15.57 -7.36
N VAL A 255 13.13 -14.48 -7.44
CA VAL A 255 11.66 -14.49 -7.41
C VAL A 255 11.05 -14.01 -8.73
N GLY A 256 11.68 -13.07 -9.43
CA GLY A 256 11.17 -12.46 -10.65
C GLY A 256 11.06 -13.42 -11.83
N THR A 257 10.68 -12.89 -12.99
CA THR A 257 10.61 -13.63 -14.27
C THR A 257 11.98 -13.73 -14.96
N GLY A 258 13.02 -13.09 -14.42
CA GLY A 258 14.38 -13.12 -14.96
C GLY A 258 14.96 -14.54 -15.04
N HIS A 259 15.80 -14.78 -16.04
CA HIS A 259 16.55 -16.03 -16.28
C HIS A 259 15.71 -17.30 -16.42
N GLY A 260 14.44 -17.19 -16.81
CA GLY A 260 13.63 -18.35 -17.21
C GLY A 260 13.31 -19.32 -16.07
N ASN A 261 13.18 -18.82 -14.84
CA ASN A 261 12.95 -19.68 -13.68
C ASN A 261 11.61 -20.45 -13.81
N PRO A 262 11.64 -21.80 -13.95
CA PRO A 262 10.47 -22.61 -14.31
C PRO A 262 9.45 -22.72 -13.19
N THR A 263 9.82 -22.34 -11.96
CA THR A 263 8.96 -22.44 -10.78
C THR A 263 8.76 -21.08 -10.12
N ALA A 264 7.52 -20.77 -9.76
CA ALA A 264 7.22 -19.60 -8.97
C ALA A 264 7.38 -19.90 -7.47
N PRO A 265 7.89 -18.97 -6.65
CA PRO A 265 8.03 -19.21 -5.22
C PRO A 265 6.67 -19.41 -4.54
N LYS A 266 6.49 -20.55 -3.88
CA LYS A 266 5.21 -20.97 -3.26
C LYS A 266 4.69 -20.02 -2.16
N LYS A 267 5.55 -19.15 -1.62
CA LYS A 267 5.24 -18.25 -0.50
C LYS A 267 5.40 -16.76 -0.85
N LEU A 268 5.39 -16.39 -2.13
CA LEU A 268 5.45 -14.98 -2.52
C LEU A 268 4.16 -14.24 -2.15
N GLN A 269 4.21 -13.50 -1.05
CA GLN A 269 3.12 -12.65 -0.59
C GLN A 269 3.20 -11.25 -1.21
N GLU A 270 2.07 -10.56 -1.26
CA GLU A 270 2.03 -9.19 -1.76
C GLU A 270 2.86 -8.23 -0.88
N SER A 271 2.91 -8.44 0.44
CA SER A 271 3.74 -7.63 1.35
C SER A 271 5.21 -7.58 0.91
N HIS A 272 5.75 -8.68 0.39
CA HIS A 272 7.12 -8.72 -0.14
C HIS A 272 7.27 -7.88 -1.42
N VAL A 273 6.25 -7.89 -2.28
CA VAL A 273 6.23 -7.08 -3.51
C VAL A 273 6.13 -5.60 -3.16
N LEU A 274 5.25 -5.24 -2.22
CA LEU A 274 5.09 -3.86 -1.75
C LEU A 274 6.39 -3.34 -1.13
N LEU A 275 7.09 -4.15 -0.32
CA LEU A 275 8.40 -3.77 0.21
C LEU A 275 9.39 -3.40 -0.90
N VAL A 276 9.45 -4.18 -1.98
CA VAL A 276 10.33 -3.90 -3.13
C VAL A 276 9.90 -2.62 -3.87
N VAL A 277 8.60 -2.48 -4.16
CA VAL A 277 8.05 -1.31 -4.87
C VAL A 277 8.24 -0.03 -4.05
N ASP A 278 8.01 -0.07 -2.74
CA ASP A 278 8.16 1.09 -1.85
C ASP A 278 9.63 1.46 -1.64
N SER A 279 10.51 0.45 -1.63
CA SER A 279 11.96 0.68 -1.64
C SER A 279 12.40 1.36 -2.93
N ALA A 280 11.91 0.90 -4.10
CA ALA A 280 12.17 1.54 -5.38
C ALA A 280 11.66 2.99 -5.41
N HIS A 281 10.47 3.25 -4.86
CA HIS A 281 9.94 4.61 -4.76
C HIS A 281 10.85 5.50 -3.91
N THR A 282 11.27 5.01 -2.75
CA THR A 282 12.17 5.73 -1.84
C THR A 282 13.51 6.05 -2.51
N ILE A 283 14.13 5.07 -3.18
CA ILE A 283 15.42 5.24 -3.86
C ILE A 283 15.30 6.26 -4.99
N THR A 284 14.30 6.10 -5.88
CA THR A 284 14.12 7.01 -7.02
C THR A 284 13.82 8.43 -6.57
N ARG A 285 12.98 8.61 -5.54
CA ARG A 285 12.69 9.92 -4.95
C ARG A 285 13.93 10.58 -4.37
N PHE A 286 14.76 9.82 -3.65
CA PHE A 286 16.03 10.35 -3.12
C PHE A 286 16.96 10.81 -4.24
N ILE A 287 17.13 10.00 -5.30
CA ILE A 287 17.97 10.35 -6.45
C ILE A 287 17.47 11.64 -7.10
N THR A 288 16.17 11.73 -7.40
CA THR A 288 15.59 12.90 -8.06
C THR A 288 15.68 14.15 -7.19
N SER A 289 15.38 14.04 -5.89
CA SER A 289 15.54 15.16 -4.96
C SER A 289 16.98 15.66 -4.95
N ARG A 290 17.95 14.75 -4.95
CA ARG A 290 19.36 15.14 -4.91
C ARG A 290 19.84 15.77 -6.22
N LEU A 291 19.36 15.30 -7.37
CA LEU A 291 19.65 15.94 -8.65
C LEU A 291 19.06 17.35 -8.71
N ASN A 292 17.82 17.54 -8.25
CA ASN A 292 17.21 18.87 -8.16
C ASN A 292 18.03 19.80 -7.26
N GLU A 293 18.52 19.33 -6.11
CA GLU A 293 19.35 20.15 -5.21
C GLU A 293 20.70 20.55 -5.83
N LEU A 294 21.28 19.71 -6.70
CA LEU A 294 22.61 19.94 -7.28
C LEU A 294 22.59 20.69 -8.62
N PHE A 295 21.51 20.56 -9.39
CA PHE A 295 21.46 20.97 -10.79
C PHE A 295 20.24 21.82 -11.16
N ALA A 296 19.36 22.15 -10.21
CA ALA A 296 18.33 23.20 -10.39
C ALA A 296 18.91 24.59 -10.11
#